data_AF-A0A061S2I5-F1
#
_entry.id   AF-A0A061S2I5-F1
#
_cell.length_a   1.000
_cell.length_b   1.000
_cell.length_c   1.000
_cell.angle_alpha   90.00
_cell.angle_beta   90.00
_cell.angle_gamma   90.00
#
_symmetry.space_group_name_H-M   'P 1'
#
loop_
_entity.id
_entity.type
_entity.pdbx_description
1 polymer ?
#
loop_
_entity_poly.entity_id
_entity_poly.type
_entity_poly.pdbx_seq_one_letter_code
_entity_poly.pdbx_strand_id
1 'polypeptide(L)'
;METIKYTTENVEQIPGESVGVRNTWLSTRASRIGVGPPDLVWLKKVLGRHDTAAVDNLEFTGYYHWVTGLDVSSAATVAAYFADLKSDVEQYSLLEGLISTKVHDVSGGLYCCFDALSKVDLRCSFSVPGGVRVEAVDAAGKSITAGPEHWAGACVSAFLRAELLDLQTLAAAGGLRRFEALPTPRAEQELLGCVERVYRDDTQRARITSLSTDPGMGVRAEDWDPLCAALYHHFERRQRFEQAHTLSRAPRRTPSSRGSPSATRRRRCTQRWRSMTSTSLRTA
;
A
#
# COMPACT_ATOMS: atom_id res chain seq x y z
N MET A 1 -11.48 21.46 -7.43
CA MET A 1 -11.91 20.98 -8.76
C MET A 1 -11.51 19.52 -8.81
N GLU A 2 -12.48 18.61 -8.81
CA GLU A 2 -12.20 17.19 -9.03
C GLU A 2 -11.99 17.03 -10.54
N THR A 3 -10.83 16.53 -10.96
CA THR A 3 -10.59 16.22 -12.37
C THR A 3 -10.76 14.73 -12.65
N ILE A 4 -10.76 13.92 -11.60
CA ILE A 4 -11.01 12.49 -11.63
C ILE A 4 -12.26 12.24 -10.79
N LYS A 5 -13.18 11.48 -11.35
CA LYS A 5 -14.47 11.16 -10.71
C LYS A 5 -14.27 10.67 -9.27
N TYR A 6 -14.94 11.31 -8.32
CA TYR A 6 -14.93 10.96 -6.89
C TYR A 6 -13.54 10.97 -6.23
N THR A 7 -12.57 11.67 -6.83
CA THR A 7 -11.22 11.81 -6.29
C THR A 7 -10.87 13.29 -6.29
N THR A 8 -10.85 13.89 -5.11
CA THR A 8 -10.21 15.19 -4.93
C THR A 8 -8.72 15.04 -5.23
N GLU A 9 -8.14 15.96 -5.99
CA GLU A 9 -6.72 15.97 -6.32
C GLU A 9 -6.11 17.30 -5.90
N ASN A 10 -4.87 17.25 -5.42
CA ASN A 10 -4.06 18.43 -5.14
C ASN A 10 -3.26 18.79 -6.39
N VAL A 11 -3.14 20.08 -6.66
CA VAL A 11 -2.36 20.62 -7.78
C VAL A 11 -1.00 21.04 -7.25
N GLU A 12 0.06 20.58 -7.91
CA GLU A 12 1.42 20.99 -7.56
C GLU A 12 1.74 22.40 -8.09
N GLN A 13 2.47 23.18 -7.29
CA GLN A 13 3.06 24.44 -7.71
C GLN A 13 4.27 24.19 -8.61
N ILE A 14 5.08 23.19 -8.26
CA ILE A 14 6.24 22.74 -9.02
C ILE A 14 6.04 21.26 -9.35
N PRO A 15 5.99 20.88 -10.63
CA PRO A 15 5.78 19.49 -10.99
C PRO A 15 6.84 18.54 -10.39
N GLY A 16 6.38 17.51 -9.69
CA GLY A 16 7.19 16.52 -8.98
C GLY A 16 7.51 16.89 -7.52
N GLU A 17 7.03 18.03 -7.01
CA GLU A 17 7.32 18.45 -5.62
C GLU A 17 6.79 17.46 -4.59
N SER A 18 5.61 16.86 -4.80
CA SER A 18 5.03 15.87 -3.86
C SER A 18 5.92 14.63 -3.74
N VAL A 19 6.51 14.18 -4.85
CA VAL A 19 7.47 13.07 -4.88
C VAL A 19 8.76 13.48 -4.17
N GLY A 20 9.23 14.71 -4.37
CA GLY A 20 10.39 15.26 -3.67
C GLY A 20 10.19 15.35 -2.15
N VAL A 21 9.01 15.79 -1.70
CA VAL A 21 8.61 15.82 -0.29
C VAL A 21 8.56 14.40 0.28
N ARG A 22 8.01 13.44 -0.46
CA ARG A 22 8.01 12.02 -0.06
C ARG A 22 9.43 11.47 0.10
N ASN A 23 10.33 11.75 -0.84
CA ASN A 23 11.73 11.32 -0.77
C ASN A 23 12.40 11.86 0.50
N THR A 24 12.22 13.15 0.76
CA THR A 24 12.78 13.83 1.94
C THR A 24 12.21 13.26 3.23
N TRP A 25 10.93 12.93 3.25
CA TRP A 25 10.27 12.30 4.39
C TRP A 25 10.84 10.91 4.68
N LEU A 26 11.01 10.08 3.64
CA LEU A 26 11.54 8.72 3.77
C LEU A 26 12.99 8.72 4.25
N SER A 27 13.83 9.59 3.70
CA SER A 27 15.23 9.71 4.12
C SER A 27 15.36 10.21 5.56
N THR A 28 14.60 11.24 5.93
CA THR A 28 14.65 11.84 7.28
C THR A 28 14.13 10.89 8.36
N ARG A 29 13.19 10.01 8.03
CA ARG A 29 12.55 9.10 9.00
C ARG A 29 13.06 7.66 8.94
N ALA A 30 14.06 7.33 8.12
CA ALA A 30 14.57 5.97 7.86
C ALA A 30 14.75 5.07 9.10
N SER A 31 15.11 5.66 10.25
CA SER A 31 15.29 4.95 11.52
C SER A 31 13.99 4.65 12.28
N ARG A 32 12.90 5.41 12.05
CA ARG A 32 11.61 5.34 12.76
C ARG A 32 10.41 5.57 11.83
N ILE A 33 10.34 4.82 10.72
CA ILE A 33 9.26 4.97 9.73
C ILE A 33 7.91 4.36 10.20
N GLY A 34 7.92 3.41 11.15
CA GLY A 34 6.72 2.65 11.51
C GLY A 34 6.17 1.90 10.29
N VAL A 35 4.85 1.93 10.08
CA VAL A 35 4.17 1.32 8.91
C VAL A 35 4.35 2.10 7.60
N GLY A 36 5.00 3.26 7.64
CA GLY A 36 5.24 4.11 6.47
C GLY A 36 4.13 5.11 6.17
N PRO A 37 4.39 5.99 5.19
CA PRO A 37 3.41 6.97 4.73
C PRO A 37 2.30 6.27 3.90
N PRO A 38 1.12 6.88 3.77
CA PRO A 38 0.12 6.45 2.79
C PRO A 38 0.72 6.32 1.39
N ASP A 39 0.06 5.54 0.54
CA ASP A 39 0.49 5.43 -0.85
C ASP A 39 0.26 6.78 -1.54
N LEU A 40 1.20 7.18 -2.40
CA LEU A 40 1.14 8.44 -3.14
C LEU A 40 0.91 8.14 -4.61
N VAL A 41 -0.04 8.86 -5.21
CA VAL A 41 -0.27 8.85 -6.65
C VAL A 41 0.05 10.23 -7.16
N TRP A 42 0.90 10.30 -8.18
CA TRP A 42 1.23 11.50 -8.89
C TRP A 42 0.87 11.32 -10.36
N LEU A 43 0.22 12.33 -10.97
CA LEU A 43 -0.27 12.30 -12.34
C LEU A 43 0.24 13.50 -13.13
N LYS A 44 0.71 13.22 -14.34
CA LYS A 44 1.11 14.21 -15.33
C LYS A 44 -0.06 14.48 -16.28
N LYS A 45 -0.71 15.62 -16.13
CA LYS A 45 -1.83 16.01 -17.00
C LYS A 45 -1.42 17.11 -17.97
N VAL A 46 -1.72 16.92 -19.24
CA VAL A 46 -1.47 17.89 -20.31
C VAL A 46 -2.78 18.50 -20.78
N LEU A 47 -2.71 19.74 -21.24
CA LEU A 47 -3.87 20.46 -21.75
C LEU A 47 -4.04 20.19 -23.26
N GLY A 48 -5.13 19.56 -23.68
CA GLY A 48 -5.44 19.35 -25.11
C GLY A 48 -5.45 17.89 -25.57
N ARG A 49 -5.94 17.66 -26.81
CA ARG A 49 -6.01 16.32 -27.42
C ARG A 49 -4.61 15.84 -27.80
N HIS A 50 -4.33 14.58 -27.49
CA HIS A 50 -3.10 13.86 -27.79
C HIS A 50 -2.88 13.74 -29.31
N ASP A 51 -2.34 14.76 -29.96
CA ASP A 51 -1.80 14.63 -31.32
C ASP A 51 -0.35 14.16 -31.23
N THR A 52 -0.06 13.02 -31.84
CA THR A 52 1.04 12.10 -31.48
C THR A 52 2.45 12.60 -31.83
N ALA A 53 2.60 13.82 -32.32
CA ALA A 53 3.86 14.37 -32.84
C ALA A 53 4.49 15.51 -32.00
N ALA A 54 3.80 16.04 -30.97
CA ALA A 54 4.26 17.23 -30.24
C ALA A 54 4.32 17.07 -28.71
N VAL A 55 4.37 15.83 -28.21
CA VAL A 55 4.16 15.50 -26.78
C VAL A 55 5.28 16.03 -25.85
N ASP A 56 6.50 16.24 -26.37
CA ASP A 56 7.65 16.57 -25.53
C ASP A 56 7.69 18.03 -25.05
N ASN A 57 6.88 18.93 -25.63
CA ASN A 57 6.89 20.38 -25.31
C ASN A 57 5.55 20.94 -24.83
N LEU A 58 4.54 20.10 -24.54
CA LEU A 58 3.31 20.59 -23.92
C LEU A 58 3.55 20.95 -22.46
N GLU A 59 3.15 22.16 -22.08
CA GLU A 59 3.04 22.57 -20.68
C GLU A 59 2.11 21.58 -19.96
N PHE A 60 2.61 21.01 -18.87
CA PHE A 60 1.89 20.02 -18.08
C PHE A 60 1.76 20.50 -16.65
N THR A 61 0.70 20.05 -16.00
CA THR A 61 0.45 20.31 -14.59
C THR A 61 0.55 19.00 -13.82
N GLY A 62 1.27 19.03 -12.69
CA GLY A 62 1.39 17.90 -11.77
C GLY A 62 0.19 17.87 -10.83
N TYR A 63 -0.40 16.70 -10.66
CA TYR A 63 -1.48 16.46 -9.71
C TYR A 63 -1.08 15.32 -8.80
N TYR A 64 -1.54 15.33 -7.55
CA TYR A 64 -1.33 14.20 -6.66
C TYR A 64 -2.48 13.98 -5.69
N HIS A 65 -2.59 12.74 -5.23
CA HIS A 65 -3.49 12.33 -4.17
C HIS A 65 -2.90 11.14 -3.42
N TRP A 66 -3.35 10.94 -2.19
CA TRP A 66 -3.01 9.79 -1.37
C TRP A 66 -4.02 8.67 -1.55
N VAL A 67 -3.56 7.44 -1.43
CA VAL A 67 -4.37 6.24 -1.55
C VAL A 67 -4.14 5.32 -0.35
N THR A 68 -5.22 4.69 0.12
CA THR A 68 -5.14 3.63 1.13
C THR A 68 -6.16 2.53 0.83
N GLY A 69 -5.81 1.28 1.13
CA GLY A 69 -6.69 0.13 0.96
C GLY A 69 -6.76 -0.44 -0.46
N LEU A 70 -6.00 0.13 -1.42
CA LEU A 70 -5.86 -0.43 -2.76
C LEU A 70 -5.03 -1.72 -2.72
N ASP A 71 -5.35 -2.66 -3.62
CA ASP A 71 -4.53 -3.85 -3.80
C ASP A 71 -3.21 -3.56 -4.53
N VAL A 72 -2.10 -3.74 -3.82
CA VAL A 72 -0.73 -3.56 -4.31
C VAL A 72 0.03 -4.89 -4.37
N SER A 73 -0.68 -6.01 -4.57
CA SER A 73 -0.09 -7.34 -4.67
C SER A 73 0.85 -7.51 -5.88
N SER A 74 0.69 -6.70 -6.93
CA SER A 74 1.54 -6.76 -8.13
C SER A 74 1.54 -5.48 -8.96
N ALA A 75 2.46 -5.37 -9.92
CA ALA A 75 2.46 -4.29 -10.89
C ALA A 75 1.18 -4.25 -11.75
N ALA A 76 0.54 -5.41 -11.97
CA ALA A 76 -0.66 -5.51 -12.79
C ALA A 76 -1.87 -4.84 -12.12
N THR A 77 -2.00 -4.95 -10.79
CA THR A 77 -3.10 -4.30 -10.06
C THR A 77 -2.92 -2.78 -10.05
N VAL A 78 -1.68 -2.31 -9.93
CA VAL A 78 -1.35 -0.88 -10.05
C VAL A 78 -1.58 -0.36 -11.48
N ALA A 79 -1.26 -1.17 -12.51
CA ALA A 79 -1.55 -0.84 -13.90
C ALA A 79 -3.06 -0.73 -14.17
N ALA A 80 -3.86 -1.65 -13.63
CA ALA A 80 -5.31 -1.59 -13.69
C ALA A 80 -5.84 -0.31 -13.02
N TYR A 81 -5.30 0.04 -11.85
CA TYR A 81 -5.66 1.28 -11.18
C TYR A 81 -5.35 2.54 -12.01
N PHE A 82 -4.22 2.57 -12.73
CA PHE A 82 -3.95 3.66 -13.68
C PHE A 82 -4.93 3.68 -14.85
N ALA A 83 -5.36 2.52 -15.36
CA ALA A 83 -6.38 2.45 -16.40
C ALA A 83 -7.71 3.02 -15.91
N ASP A 84 -8.11 2.69 -14.68
CA ASP A 84 -9.30 3.24 -14.03
C ASP A 84 -9.18 4.77 -13.90
N LEU A 85 -8.06 5.28 -13.38
CA LEU A 85 -7.82 6.73 -13.26
C LEU A 85 -7.90 7.45 -14.60
N LYS A 86 -7.36 6.87 -15.68
CA LYS A 86 -7.46 7.43 -17.03
C LYS A 86 -8.90 7.48 -17.54
N SER A 87 -9.69 6.45 -17.24
CA SER A 87 -11.10 6.39 -17.61
C SER A 87 -12.00 7.31 -16.77
N ASP A 88 -11.62 7.54 -15.51
CA ASP A 88 -12.32 8.38 -14.55
C ASP A 88 -12.04 9.87 -14.73
N VAL A 89 -11.06 10.26 -15.58
CA VAL A 89 -10.84 11.67 -15.92
C VAL A 89 -12.13 12.22 -16.53
N GLU A 90 -12.67 13.28 -15.93
CA GLU A 90 -13.93 13.86 -16.37
C GLU A 90 -13.85 14.30 -17.83
N GLN A 91 -14.53 13.57 -18.70
CA GLN A 91 -14.80 13.99 -20.07
C GLN A 91 -16.09 14.83 -20.00
N TYR A 92 -15.95 16.15 -19.98
CA TYR A 92 -17.10 17.07 -19.94
C TYR A 92 -18.15 16.70 -21.02
N SER A 93 -19.42 16.84 -20.64
CA SER A 93 -20.57 16.38 -21.43
C SER A 93 -20.70 17.13 -22.75
N LEU A 94 -21.18 16.44 -23.79
CA LEU A 94 -21.43 16.99 -25.14
C LEU A 94 -22.31 18.27 -25.15
N LEU A 95 -23.12 18.51 -24.11
CA LEU A 95 -23.91 19.73 -23.95
C LEU A 95 -23.10 20.95 -23.47
N GLU A 96 -21.95 20.75 -22.82
CA GLU A 96 -20.99 21.81 -22.47
C GLU A 96 -20.03 22.12 -23.64
N GLY A 97 -20.02 21.28 -24.68
CA GLY A 97 -19.15 21.41 -25.86
C GLY A 97 -19.40 22.62 -26.77
N LEU A 98 -20.37 23.48 -26.44
CA LEU A 98 -20.57 24.80 -27.07
C LEU A 98 -19.64 25.89 -26.51
N ILE A 99 -19.03 25.65 -25.35
CA ILE A 99 -18.07 26.55 -24.71
C ILE A 99 -16.79 25.73 -24.52
N SER A 100 -15.74 26.06 -25.29
CA SER A 100 -14.47 25.34 -25.31
C SER A 100 -13.88 25.15 -23.90
N THR A 101 -14.14 24.00 -23.29
CA THR A 101 -13.52 23.58 -22.02
C THR A 101 -12.37 22.64 -22.30
N LYS A 102 -11.21 22.98 -21.74
CA LYS A 102 -9.94 22.32 -21.98
C LYS A 102 -9.97 20.92 -21.34
N VAL A 103 -9.96 19.87 -22.16
CA VAL A 103 -9.84 18.48 -21.68
C VAL A 103 -8.40 18.24 -21.24
N HIS A 104 -8.23 17.87 -19.97
CA HIS A 104 -6.93 17.44 -19.44
C HIS A 104 -6.75 15.95 -19.73
N ASP A 105 -5.70 15.57 -20.46
CA ASP A 105 -5.37 14.16 -20.69
C ASP A 105 -4.22 13.71 -19.78
N VAL A 106 -4.33 12.48 -19.26
CA VAL A 106 -3.31 11.89 -18.38
C VAL A 106 -2.23 11.22 -19.25
N SER A 107 -1.14 11.95 -19.45
CA SER A 107 0.03 11.56 -20.26
C SER A 107 1.00 10.62 -19.51
N GLY A 108 0.93 10.57 -18.18
CA GLY A 108 1.77 9.70 -17.36
C GLY A 108 1.49 9.84 -15.88
N GLY A 109 2.23 9.10 -15.07
CA GLY A 109 2.12 9.16 -13.62
C GLY A 109 3.00 8.17 -12.88
N LEU A 110 2.93 8.23 -11.55
CA LEU A 110 3.74 7.48 -10.62
C LEU A 110 2.88 7.05 -9.42
N TYR A 111 2.93 5.77 -9.07
CA TYR A 111 2.32 5.21 -7.87
C TYR A 111 3.43 4.77 -6.93
N CYS A 112 3.46 5.30 -5.71
CA CYS A 112 4.44 4.97 -4.69
C CYS A 112 3.78 4.21 -3.53
N CYS A 113 4.21 2.98 -3.30
CA CYS A 113 3.80 2.16 -2.16
C CYS A 113 5.04 1.79 -1.34
N PHE A 114 5.01 2.12 -0.04
CA PHE A 114 6.16 1.85 0.82
C PHE A 114 6.09 0.44 1.40
N ASP A 115 7.13 -0.36 1.18
CA ASP A 115 7.39 -1.60 1.90
C ASP A 115 8.18 -1.28 3.19
N ALA A 116 7.47 -1.29 4.32
CA ALA A 116 8.07 -1.01 5.62
C ALA A 116 8.99 -2.11 6.13
N LEU A 117 8.86 -3.32 5.60
CA LEU A 117 9.71 -4.45 5.98
C LEU A 117 11.06 -4.33 5.28
N SER A 118 11.10 -4.11 3.98
CA SER A 118 12.38 -3.94 3.27
C SER A 118 12.93 -2.51 3.35
N LYS A 119 12.11 -1.56 3.80
CA LYS A 119 12.39 -0.11 3.85
C LYS A 119 12.68 0.50 2.47
N VAL A 120 11.89 0.07 1.49
CA VAL A 120 11.97 0.57 0.11
C VAL A 120 10.60 1.08 -0.33
N ASP A 121 10.62 2.07 -1.21
CA ASP A 121 9.44 2.63 -1.85
C ASP A 121 9.28 1.98 -3.23
N LEU A 122 8.29 1.11 -3.38
CA LEU A 122 7.93 0.54 -4.68
C LEU A 122 7.26 1.62 -5.54
N ARG A 123 7.79 1.81 -6.74
CA ARG A 123 7.40 2.87 -7.65
C ARG A 123 6.98 2.29 -8.99
N CYS A 124 5.72 2.47 -9.33
CA CYS A 124 5.18 2.11 -10.62
C CYS A 124 4.95 3.38 -11.43
N SER A 125 5.81 3.62 -12.41
CA SER A 125 5.67 4.75 -13.34
C SER A 125 4.99 4.28 -14.63
N PHE A 126 4.11 5.08 -15.20
CA PHE A 126 3.54 4.83 -16.53
C PHE A 126 3.67 6.07 -17.41
N SER A 127 3.74 5.85 -18.73
CA SER A 127 3.78 6.90 -19.74
C SER A 127 2.90 6.55 -20.92
N VAL A 128 2.42 7.56 -21.64
CA VAL A 128 1.64 7.43 -22.87
C VAL A 128 2.42 8.11 -24.01
N PRO A 129 2.74 7.40 -25.11
CA PRO A 129 2.68 5.94 -25.28
C PRO A 129 3.66 5.23 -24.33
N GLY A 130 3.34 3.99 -23.93
CA GLY A 130 4.19 3.21 -23.03
C GLY A 130 3.41 2.23 -22.16
N GLY A 131 4.15 1.56 -21.27
CA GLY A 131 3.62 0.65 -20.26
C GLY A 131 4.06 1.05 -18.86
N VAL A 132 3.73 0.21 -17.87
CA VAL A 132 4.13 0.41 -16.48
C VAL A 132 5.55 -0.12 -16.27
N ARG A 133 6.45 0.75 -15.78
CA ARG A 133 7.78 0.39 -15.29
C ARG A 133 7.78 0.39 -13.77
N VAL A 134 8.48 -0.58 -13.20
CA VAL A 134 8.58 -0.78 -11.75
C VAL A 134 10.01 -0.61 -11.31
N GLU A 135 10.22 0.16 -10.25
CA GLU A 135 11.47 0.22 -9.51
C GLU A 135 11.20 0.20 -8.00
N ALA A 136 12.20 -0.15 -7.20
CA ALA A 136 12.16 0.01 -5.75
C ALA A 136 13.24 1.01 -5.35
N VAL A 137 12.91 2.01 -4.54
CA VAL A 137 13.85 3.07 -4.13
C VAL A 137 14.10 2.99 -2.64
N ASP A 138 15.35 2.89 -2.23
CA ASP A 138 15.71 2.89 -0.80
C ASP A 138 15.70 4.30 -0.18
N ALA A 139 15.89 4.38 1.13
CA ALA A 139 15.91 5.67 1.85
C ALA A 139 17.07 6.61 1.43
N ALA A 140 18.10 6.09 0.76
CA ALA A 140 19.18 6.90 0.19
C ALA A 140 18.88 7.38 -1.24
N GLY A 141 17.74 7.00 -1.80
CA GLY A 141 17.34 7.34 -3.17
C GLY A 141 17.93 6.40 -4.22
N LYS A 142 18.54 5.28 -3.83
CA LYS A 142 19.10 4.31 -4.78
C LYS A 142 18.00 3.41 -5.31
N SER A 143 17.91 3.31 -6.63
CA SER A 143 17.01 2.38 -7.32
C SER A 143 17.58 0.95 -7.29
N ILE A 144 16.72 -0.01 -6.95
CA ILE A 144 16.98 -1.45 -6.94
C ILE A 144 15.85 -2.18 -7.67
N THR A 145 16.15 -3.40 -8.14
CA THR A 145 15.15 -4.24 -8.80
C THR A 145 14.10 -4.74 -7.80
N ALA A 146 12.83 -4.46 -8.08
CA ALA A 146 11.71 -4.94 -7.25
C ALA A 146 11.49 -6.45 -7.44
N GLY A 147 11.87 -7.24 -6.44
CA GLY A 147 11.60 -8.68 -6.34
C GLY A 147 10.27 -9.04 -5.65
N PRO A 148 9.85 -10.33 -5.67
CA PRO A 148 8.61 -10.80 -5.04
C PRO A 148 8.51 -10.51 -3.54
N GLU A 149 9.63 -10.49 -2.83
CA GLU A 149 9.73 -10.16 -1.41
C GLU A 149 9.33 -8.71 -1.10
N HIS A 150 9.63 -7.79 -2.02
CA HIS A 150 9.26 -6.38 -1.88
C HIS A 150 7.75 -6.20 -2.10
N TRP A 151 7.16 -6.90 -3.07
CA TRP A 151 5.72 -6.90 -3.30
C TRP A 151 4.94 -7.51 -2.14
N ALA A 152 5.43 -8.60 -1.57
CA ALA A 152 4.82 -9.19 -0.37
C ALA A 152 4.88 -8.22 0.83
N GLY A 153 6.03 -7.57 1.04
CA GLY A 153 6.19 -6.57 2.09
C GLY A 153 5.33 -5.32 1.87
N ALA A 154 5.24 -4.83 0.63
CA ALA A 154 4.36 -3.73 0.26
C ALA A 154 2.87 -4.05 0.48
N CYS A 155 2.42 -5.24 0.07
CA CYS A 155 1.06 -5.72 0.30
C CYS A 155 0.71 -5.73 1.80
N VAL A 156 1.58 -6.31 2.63
CA VAL A 156 1.42 -6.31 4.09
C VAL A 156 1.44 -4.89 4.66
N SER A 157 2.34 -4.04 4.18
CA SER A 157 2.48 -2.67 4.68
C SER A 157 1.26 -1.80 4.31
N ALA A 158 0.71 -1.96 3.09
CA ALA A 158 -0.50 -1.27 2.65
C ALA A 158 -1.72 -1.69 3.47
N PHE A 159 -1.86 -2.98 3.79
CA PHE A 159 -2.89 -3.48 4.69
C PHE A 159 -2.76 -2.87 6.09
N LEU A 160 -1.56 -2.91 6.67
CA LEU A 160 -1.29 -2.31 7.99
C LEU A 160 -1.63 -0.81 8.00
N ARG A 161 -1.29 -0.06 6.96
CA ARG A 161 -1.64 1.35 6.85
C ARG A 161 -3.16 1.56 6.78
N ALA A 162 -3.88 0.73 6.01
CA ALA A 162 -5.33 0.84 5.91
C ALA A 162 -6.07 0.55 7.23
N GLU A 163 -5.50 -0.33 8.07
CA GLU A 163 -6.08 -0.72 9.36
C GLU A 163 -5.62 0.15 10.54
N LEU A 164 -4.35 0.58 10.57
CA LEU A 164 -3.72 1.18 11.75
C LEU A 164 -3.43 2.68 11.63
N LEU A 165 -3.31 3.22 10.41
CA LEU A 165 -2.96 4.63 10.25
C LEU A 165 -4.19 5.51 10.51
N ASP A 166 -4.04 6.49 11.40
CA ASP A 166 -5.04 7.55 11.53
C ASP A 166 -4.92 8.52 10.34
N LEU A 167 -5.91 8.45 9.46
CA LEU A 167 -5.95 9.21 8.22
C LEU A 167 -6.79 10.49 8.34
N GLN A 168 -7.33 10.83 9.52
CA GLN A 168 -8.20 12.00 9.67
C GLN A 168 -7.53 13.30 9.24
N THR A 169 -6.25 13.47 9.58
CA THR A 169 -5.47 14.66 9.18
C THR A 169 -5.29 14.74 7.66
N LEU A 170 -5.04 13.60 7.00
CA LEU A 170 -4.89 13.53 5.55
C LEU A 170 -6.23 13.73 4.82
N ALA A 171 -7.31 13.15 5.36
CA ALA A 171 -8.65 13.38 4.86
C ALA A 171 -9.04 14.86 4.94
N ALA A 172 -8.70 15.52 6.05
CA ALA A 172 -8.93 16.96 6.25
C ALA A 172 -8.08 17.84 5.32
N ALA A 173 -6.86 17.42 4.99
CA ALA A 173 -5.99 18.11 4.03
C ALA A 173 -6.48 17.99 2.57
N GLY A 174 -7.47 17.16 2.29
CA GLY A 174 -7.97 16.89 0.94
C GLY A 174 -7.06 15.93 0.16
N GLY A 175 -7.60 15.35 -0.91
CA GLY A 175 -6.82 14.49 -1.78
C GLY A 175 -6.49 13.10 -1.23
N LEU A 176 -7.32 12.54 -0.35
CA LEU A 176 -7.22 11.15 0.08
C LEU A 176 -8.33 10.31 -0.56
N ARG A 177 -7.95 9.32 -1.38
CA ARG A 177 -8.86 8.29 -1.90
C ARG A 177 -8.76 7.02 -1.04
N ARG A 178 -9.83 6.71 -0.32
CA ARG A 178 -9.90 5.52 0.55
C ARG A 178 -10.67 4.41 -0.15
N PHE A 179 -10.01 3.28 -0.33
CA PHE A 179 -10.66 2.03 -0.74
C PHE A 179 -10.99 1.19 0.48
N GLU A 180 -12.01 0.35 0.32
CA GLU A 180 -12.25 -0.74 1.26
C GLU A 180 -11.10 -1.75 1.14
N ALA A 181 -10.32 -1.93 2.20
CA ALA A 181 -9.24 -2.91 2.21
C ALA A 181 -9.82 -4.33 2.17
N LEU A 182 -9.28 -5.18 1.28
CA LEU A 182 -9.63 -6.60 1.13
C LEU A 182 -11.16 -6.85 1.06
N PRO A 183 -11.87 -6.27 0.08
CA PRO A 183 -13.33 -6.35 0.04
C PRO A 183 -13.84 -7.79 -0.17
N THR A 184 -13.02 -8.65 -0.80
CA THR A 184 -13.41 -10.02 -1.20
C THR A 184 -12.58 -11.10 -0.50
N PRO A 185 -13.14 -12.32 -0.31
CA PRO A 185 -12.41 -13.49 0.15
C PRO A 185 -11.14 -13.81 -0.65
N ARG A 186 -11.15 -13.50 -1.95
CA ARG A 186 -9.97 -13.67 -2.80
C ARG A 186 -8.85 -12.71 -2.42
N ALA A 187 -9.16 -11.43 -2.23
CA ALA A 187 -8.19 -10.44 -1.78
C ALA A 187 -7.63 -10.79 -0.40
N GLU A 188 -8.50 -11.25 0.52
CA GLU A 188 -8.10 -11.79 1.83
C GLU A 188 -7.08 -12.93 1.63
N GLN A 189 -7.38 -13.95 0.82
CA GLN A 189 -6.46 -15.06 0.52
C GLN A 189 -5.13 -14.62 -0.10
N GLU A 190 -5.14 -13.67 -1.02
CA GLU A 190 -3.93 -13.12 -1.65
C GLU A 190 -3.04 -12.41 -0.61
N LEU A 191 -3.63 -11.64 0.30
CA LEU A 191 -2.91 -11.08 1.45
C LEU A 191 -2.33 -12.20 2.32
N LEU A 192 -3.10 -13.23 2.67
CA LEU A 192 -2.60 -14.33 3.50
C LEU A 192 -1.40 -15.03 2.83
N GLY A 193 -1.38 -15.15 1.50
CA GLY A 193 -0.22 -15.63 0.77
C GLY A 193 1.02 -14.73 0.92
N CYS A 194 0.84 -13.41 0.92
CA CYS A 194 1.93 -12.45 1.19
C CYS A 194 2.41 -12.54 2.64
N VAL A 195 1.47 -12.60 3.59
CA VAL A 195 1.74 -12.79 5.02
C VAL A 195 2.55 -14.05 5.27
N GLU A 196 2.21 -15.18 4.64
CA GLU A 196 2.96 -16.42 4.79
C GLU A 196 4.41 -16.29 4.29
N ARG A 197 4.63 -15.60 3.16
CA ARG A 197 5.99 -15.33 2.65
C ARG A 197 6.80 -14.50 3.65
N VAL A 198 6.21 -13.43 4.19
CA VAL A 198 6.84 -12.56 5.18
C VAL A 198 7.20 -13.34 6.45
N TYR A 199 6.29 -14.17 6.98
CA TYR A 199 6.57 -14.97 8.19
C TYR A 199 7.58 -16.08 7.96
N ARG A 200 7.75 -16.57 6.72
CA ARG A 200 8.74 -17.58 6.37
C ARG A 200 10.16 -17.02 6.33
N ASP A 201 10.31 -15.73 6.05
CA ASP A 201 11.57 -15.02 6.14
C ASP A 201 11.83 -14.54 7.57
N ASP A 202 12.84 -15.11 8.23
CA ASP A 202 13.20 -14.77 9.61
C ASP A 202 13.58 -13.28 9.79
N THR A 203 14.16 -12.66 8.75
CA THR A 203 14.56 -11.25 8.75
C THR A 203 13.34 -10.34 8.64
N GLN A 204 12.47 -10.57 7.67
CA GLN A 204 11.26 -9.74 7.52
C GLN A 204 10.30 -9.93 8.71
N ARG A 205 10.16 -11.16 9.21
CA ARG A 205 9.38 -11.43 10.43
C ARG A 205 9.88 -10.65 11.64
N ALA A 206 11.19 -10.56 11.84
CA ALA A 206 11.76 -9.76 12.93
C ALA A 206 11.50 -8.26 12.75
N ARG A 207 11.34 -7.78 11.51
CA ARG A 207 11.02 -6.38 11.23
C ARG A 207 9.56 -6.04 11.51
N ILE A 208 8.62 -6.98 11.43
CA ILE A 208 7.20 -6.74 11.82
C ILE A 208 7.10 -6.21 13.24
N THR A 209 7.80 -6.83 14.21
CA THR A 209 7.75 -6.39 15.62
C THR A 209 8.46 -5.04 15.83
N SER A 210 9.28 -4.61 14.87
CA SER A 210 9.93 -3.29 14.90
C SER A 210 9.10 -2.18 14.26
N LEU A 211 7.97 -2.51 13.60
CA LEU A 211 6.98 -1.56 13.14
C LEU A 211 6.28 -0.99 14.38
N SER A 212 6.93 -0.01 15.02
CA SER A 212 6.52 0.51 16.32
C SER A 212 5.07 1.02 16.25
N THR A 213 4.17 0.22 16.78
CA THR A 213 2.85 0.65 17.19
C THR A 213 2.84 0.47 18.71
N ASP A 214 2.35 1.48 19.43
CA ASP A 214 2.06 1.27 20.84
C ASP A 214 1.00 0.17 20.90
N PRO A 215 1.30 -1.00 21.48
CA PRO A 215 0.32 -2.09 21.56
C PRO A 215 -0.89 -1.70 22.43
N GLY A 216 -0.78 -0.60 23.20
CA GLY A 216 -1.76 -0.23 24.19
C GLY A 216 -1.86 -1.30 25.30
N MET A 217 -2.75 -1.05 26.26
CA MET A 217 -3.16 -2.02 27.28
C MET A 217 -2.02 -2.63 28.13
N GLY A 218 -0.88 -1.94 28.25
CA GLY A 218 0.26 -2.39 29.07
C GLY A 218 1.01 -3.61 28.52
N VAL A 219 0.82 -3.97 27.25
CA VAL A 219 1.56 -5.05 26.58
C VAL A 219 2.97 -4.55 26.23
N ARG A 220 3.99 -5.38 26.43
CA ARG A 220 5.36 -5.03 26.00
C ARG A 220 5.43 -5.09 24.48
N ALA A 221 6.05 -4.09 23.86
CA ALA A 221 6.20 -4.03 22.39
C ALA A 221 6.85 -5.30 21.79
N GLU A 222 7.73 -5.95 22.53
CA GLU A 222 8.40 -7.20 22.15
C GLU A 222 7.50 -8.46 22.16
N ASP A 223 6.34 -8.39 22.80
CA ASP A 223 5.34 -9.47 22.85
C ASP A 223 4.12 -9.18 21.95
N TRP A 224 4.18 -8.07 21.19
CA TRP A 224 3.14 -7.62 20.28
C TRP A 224 3.50 -7.89 18.83
N ASP A 225 2.53 -8.39 18.08
CA ASP A 225 2.63 -8.54 16.64
C ASP A 225 1.51 -7.68 15.99
N PRO A 226 1.86 -6.50 15.45
CA PRO A 226 0.86 -5.58 14.89
C PRO A 226 0.15 -6.17 13.67
N LEU A 227 0.79 -7.07 12.92
CA LEU A 227 0.18 -7.72 11.77
C LEU A 227 -0.85 -8.76 12.20
N CYS A 228 -0.51 -9.61 13.18
CA CYS A 228 -1.49 -10.55 13.75
C CYS A 228 -2.69 -9.81 14.33
N ALA A 229 -2.47 -8.69 15.03
CA ALA A 229 -3.54 -7.90 15.63
C ALA A 229 -4.45 -7.27 14.57
N ALA A 230 -3.86 -6.63 13.54
CA ALA A 230 -4.61 -6.04 12.43
C ALA A 230 -5.42 -7.10 11.67
N LEU A 231 -4.83 -8.27 11.38
CA LEU A 231 -5.53 -9.39 10.75
C LEU A 231 -6.71 -9.87 11.61
N TYR A 232 -6.50 -10.04 12.92
CA TYR A 232 -7.57 -10.47 13.82
C TYR A 232 -8.74 -9.49 13.79
N HIS A 233 -8.47 -8.19 13.98
CA HIS A 233 -9.49 -7.15 13.94
C HIS A 233 -10.21 -7.08 12.59
N HIS A 234 -9.48 -7.25 11.48
CA HIS A 234 -10.07 -7.29 10.14
C HIS A 234 -11.06 -8.45 10.00
N PHE A 235 -10.64 -9.69 10.27
CA PHE A 235 -11.50 -10.86 10.13
C PHE A 235 -12.65 -10.90 11.15
N GLU A 236 -12.43 -10.37 12.36
CA GLU A 236 -13.46 -10.22 13.39
C GLU A 236 -14.57 -9.28 12.94
N ARG A 237 -14.23 -8.06 12.49
CA ARG A 237 -15.24 -7.11 11.99
C ARG A 237 -16.04 -7.66 10.82
N ARG A 238 -15.45 -8.57 10.02
CA ARG A 238 -16.09 -9.19 8.86
C ARG A 238 -16.79 -10.52 9.17
N GLN A 239 -16.56 -11.11 10.34
CA GLN A 239 -17.01 -12.46 10.71
C GLN A 239 -16.54 -13.53 9.70
N ARG A 240 -15.31 -13.42 9.17
CA ARG A 240 -14.74 -14.28 8.10
C ARG A 240 -13.55 -15.13 8.55
N PHE A 241 -13.63 -15.76 9.73
CA PHE A 241 -12.50 -16.49 10.32
C PHE A 241 -12.05 -17.75 9.56
N GLU A 242 -12.92 -18.35 8.73
CA GLU A 242 -12.60 -19.56 7.95
C GLU A 242 -11.32 -19.41 7.10
N GLN A 243 -11.15 -18.24 6.51
CA GLN A 243 -10.00 -17.97 5.65
C GLN A 243 -8.71 -17.83 6.47
N ALA A 244 -8.79 -17.16 7.63
CA ALA A 244 -7.69 -17.06 8.57
C ALA A 244 -7.24 -18.44 9.07
N HIS A 245 -8.17 -19.38 9.29
CA HIS A 245 -7.83 -20.73 9.77
C HIS A 245 -6.82 -21.46 8.86
N THR A 246 -6.80 -21.16 7.56
CA THR A 246 -5.87 -21.75 6.57
C THR A 246 -4.40 -21.40 6.85
N LEU A 247 -4.09 -20.16 7.27
CA LEU A 247 -2.72 -19.75 7.65
C LEU A 247 -2.17 -20.55 8.83
N SER A 248 -3.03 -21.00 9.76
CA SER A 248 -2.60 -21.72 10.96
C SER A 248 -2.03 -23.11 10.65
N ARG A 249 -2.33 -23.65 9.45
CA ARG A 249 -2.01 -25.02 9.01
C ARG A 249 -0.77 -25.11 8.12
N ALA A 250 -0.17 -23.99 7.69
CA ALA A 250 1.05 -24.01 6.90
C ALA A 250 2.18 -24.77 7.65
N PRO A 251 2.90 -25.69 6.99
CA PRO A 251 3.94 -26.50 7.63
C PRO A 251 5.08 -25.60 8.12
N ARG A 252 5.24 -25.50 9.44
CA ARG A 252 6.35 -24.79 10.06
C ARG A 252 7.59 -25.67 9.93
N ARG A 253 8.60 -25.23 9.20
CA ARG A 253 9.94 -25.81 9.35
C ARG A 253 10.38 -25.59 10.79
N THR A 254 10.52 -26.68 11.54
CA THR A 254 11.16 -26.66 12.86
C THR A 254 12.58 -26.12 12.69
N PRO A 255 12.98 -25.04 13.38
CA PRO A 255 14.38 -24.67 13.44
C PRO A 255 15.15 -25.83 14.05
N SER A 256 16.27 -26.22 13.44
CA SER A 256 17.18 -27.18 14.04
C SER A 256 17.55 -26.69 15.44
N SER A 257 17.33 -27.57 16.42
CA SER A 257 17.49 -27.27 17.84
C SER A 257 18.94 -26.95 18.18
N ARG A 258 19.28 -25.66 18.34
CA ARG A 258 20.36 -25.24 19.24
C ARG A 258 19.91 -24.03 20.06
N GLY A 259 20.06 -24.17 21.37
CA GLY A 259 19.37 -23.40 22.41
C GLY A 259 19.57 -21.90 22.33
N SER A 260 18.52 -21.19 21.94
CA SER A 260 18.42 -19.75 22.07
C SER A 260 17.13 -19.41 22.84
N PRO A 261 17.14 -18.43 23.79
CA PRO A 261 15.97 -18.07 24.61
C PRO A 261 14.72 -17.65 23.82
N SER A 262 14.89 -17.36 22.52
CA SER A 262 13.84 -17.04 21.56
C SER A 262 12.92 -18.23 21.23
N ALA A 263 13.35 -19.48 21.46
CA ALA A 263 12.56 -20.67 21.16
C ALA A 263 11.30 -20.83 22.06
N THR A 264 11.38 -20.35 23.29
CA THR A 264 10.26 -20.38 24.26
C THR A 264 9.23 -19.28 23.97
N ARG A 265 9.67 -18.14 23.40
CA ARG A 265 8.80 -17.03 22.97
C ARG A 265 8.00 -17.36 21.70
N ARG A 266 8.57 -18.14 20.77
CA ARG A 266 7.91 -18.62 19.53
C ARG A 266 6.60 -19.40 19.76
N ARG A 267 6.40 -19.98 20.96
CA ARG A 267 5.22 -20.80 21.30
C ARG A 267 4.01 -20.00 21.80
N ARG A 268 4.19 -18.80 22.39
CA ARG A 268 3.09 -18.08 23.07
C ARG A 268 2.15 -17.35 22.11
N CYS A 269 2.67 -16.63 21.13
CA CYS A 269 1.84 -15.92 20.15
C CYS A 269 1.03 -16.90 19.27
N THR A 270 1.57 -18.09 19.04
CA THR A 270 1.02 -19.11 18.15
C THR A 270 0.02 -20.03 18.84
N GLN A 271 0.16 -20.27 20.15
CA GLN A 271 -0.88 -20.86 20.98
C GLN A 271 -2.10 -19.93 21.12
N ARG A 272 -1.88 -18.61 21.24
CA ARG A 272 -2.97 -17.62 21.39
C ARG A 272 -3.86 -17.55 20.15
N TRP A 273 -3.27 -17.61 18.95
CA TRP A 273 -4.05 -17.62 17.69
C TRP A 273 -4.89 -18.89 17.53
N ARG A 274 -4.33 -20.06 17.88
CA ARG A 274 -5.06 -21.34 17.84
C ARG A 274 -6.17 -21.44 18.90
N SER A 275 -5.96 -20.90 20.10
CA SER A 275 -7.02 -20.85 21.11
C SER A 275 -8.15 -19.90 20.71
N MET A 276 -7.84 -18.80 20.02
CA MET A 276 -8.84 -17.82 19.59
C MET A 276 -9.70 -18.32 18.41
N THR A 277 -9.10 -18.91 17.37
CA THR A 277 -9.86 -19.45 16.23
C THR A 277 -10.71 -20.67 16.62
N SER A 278 -10.22 -21.54 17.50
CA SER A 278 -10.97 -22.70 17.98
C SER A 278 -12.12 -22.36 18.94
N THR A 279 -12.08 -21.20 19.60
CA THR A 279 -13.17 -20.76 20.49
C THR A 279 -14.29 -20.08 19.69
N SER A 280 -13.93 -19.25 18.70
CA SER A 280 -14.91 -18.60 17.82
C SER A 280 -15.66 -19.57 16.91
N LEU A 281 -15.01 -20.64 16.43
CA LEU A 281 -15.66 -21.69 15.63
C LEU A 281 -16.58 -22.63 16.45
N ARG A 282 -16.53 -22.56 17.79
CA ARG A 282 -17.43 -23.33 18.68
C ARG A 282 -18.64 -22.53 19.14
N THR A 283 -18.67 -21.23 18.86
CA THR A 283 -19.71 -20.30 19.30
C THR A 283 -20.53 -19.69 18.15
N ALA A 284 -20.23 -20.09 16.91
CA ALA A 284 -21.01 -19.81 15.71
C ALA A 284 -21.84 -21.04 15.31
#